data_AF-A0A7S3SKI7-F1
#
_entry.id   AF-A0A7S3SKI7-F1
#
_cell.length_a   1.000
_cell.length_b   1.000
_cell.length_c   1.000
_cell.angle_alpha   90.00
_cell.angle_beta   90.00
_cell.angle_gamma   90.00
#
_symmetry.space_group_name_H-M   'P 1'
#
loop_
_entity.id
_entity.type
_entity.pdbx_description
1 polymer ?
#
loop_
_entity_poly.entity_id
_entity_poly.type
_entity_poly.pdbx_seq_one_letter_code
_entity_poly.pdbx_strand_id
1 'polypeptide(L)'
;GGGGGGGEGVELLFTYDYGMDGGGTAAPPAQGGFLALRPSAAAFAALCAVVRGGDFRKGQGWAGSLIGPYWGGMTIQGLVPYYYLRVEPTGRAAREVDRCIYNNMADNARCRATPLADIANVHFTVCHKPWICLAHHEYDLCSRLHDRWFALRARLERRLGLPPPPRGPRFAKLGRGGCAHGGPKGYVPVAIADA
;
A
#
# COMPACT_ATOMS: atom_id res chain seq x y z
N GLY A 1 -1.01 -37.21 -21.32
CA GLY A 1 0.04 -37.01 -20.32
C GLY A 1 0.95 -35.92 -20.81
N GLY A 2 1.02 -34.81 -20.09
CA GLY A 2 1.93 -33.70 -20.38
C GLY A 2 2.21 -33.02 -19.06
N GLY A 3 3.24 -33.51 -18.36
CA GLY A 3 3.71 -32.93 -17.10
C GLY A 3 4.31 -31.56 -17.39
N GLY A 4 3.56 -30.51 -17.05
CA GLY A 4 4.11 -29.17 -16.92
C GLY A 4 4.94 -29.12 -15.65
N GLY A 5 6.25 -28.98 -15.79
CA GLY A 5 7.17 -28.82 -14.67
C GLY A 5 6.71 -27.69 -13.75
N GLY A 6 6.35 -28.04 -12.52
CA GLY A 6 6.02 -27.10 -11.46
C GLY A 6 7.27 -26.34 -11.07
N GLY A 7 7.46 -25.15 -11.66
CA GLY A 7 8.45 -24.21 -11.16
C GLY A 7 8.05 -23.76 -9.77
N GLU A 8 8.91 -24.03 -8.77
CA GLU A 8 8.92 -23.31 -7.49
C GLU A 8 8.91 -21.82 -7.79
N GLY A 9 7.74 -21.20 -7.60
CA GLY A 9 7.49 -19.85 -8.04
C GLY A 9 6.97 -19.02 -6.89
N VAL A 10 7.47 -17.78 -6.78
CA VAL A 10 6.93 -16.80 -5.84
C VAL A 10 5.47 -16.53 -6.18
N GLU A 11 4.60 -16.70 -5.19
CA GLU A 11 3.14 -16.51 -5.30
C GLU A 11 2.69 -15.19 -4.69
N LEU A 12 3.47 -14.67 -3.75
CA LEU A 12 3.22 -13.42 -3.05
C LEU A 12 4.54 -12.64 -2.88
N LEU A 13 4.57 -11.41 -3.38
CA LEU A 13 5.50 -10.38 -2.93
C LEU A 13 4.74 -9.41 -2.02
N PHE A 14 5.34 -9.10 -0.88
CA PHE A 14 4.72 -8.24 0.11
C PHE A 14 5.79 -7.50 0.92
N THR A 15 5.36 -6.63 1.83
CA THR A 15 6.23 -5.90 2.75
C THR A 15 5.70 -6.03 4.16
N TYR A 16 6.53 -6.19 5.19
CA TYR A 16 6.05 -6.16 6.57
C TYR A 16 5.95 -4.75 7.15
N ASP A 17 5.10 -4.63 8.17
CA ASP A 17 4.99 -3.49 9.06
C ASP A 17 5.55 -3.77 10.45
N TYR A 18 6.88 -3.82 10.54
CA TYR A 18 7.57 -4.08 11.81
C TYR A 18 7.26 -3.04 12.89
N GLY A 19 6.86 -1.81 12.53
CA GLY A 19 6.46 -0.80 13.49
C GLY A 19 5.15 -1.10 14.22
N MET A 20 4.32 -1.99 13.67
CA MET A 20 3.07 -2.46 14.28
C MET A 20 3.19 -3.84 14.93
N ASP A 21 4.36 -4.47 14.87
CA ASP A 21 4.59 -5.75 15.53
C ASP A 21 4.94 -5.50 17.01
N GLY A 22 3.95 -5.69 17.88
CA GLY A 22 4.08 -5.46 19.33
C GLY A 22 4.81 -6.57 20.09
N GLY A 23 5.36 -7.58 19.38
CA GLY A 23 5.89 -8.80 19.99
C GLY A 23 4.76 -9.75 20.41
N GLY A 24 4.92 -11.04 20.10
CA GLY A 24 3.91 -12.07 20.39
C GLY A 24 3.02 -12.47 19.20
N THR A 25 3.30 -11.95 18.01
CA THR A 25 2.68 -12.43 16.77
C THR A 25 3.52 -13.54 16.13
N ALA A 26 2.87 -14.48 15.45
CA ALA A 26 3.56 -15.52 14.69
C ALA A 26 4.13 -15.01 13.35
N ALA A 27 3.64 -13.87 12.88
CA ALA A 27 4.14 -13.16 11.70
C ALA A 27 3.81 -11.66 11.84
N PRO A 28 4.73 -10.76 11.48
CA PRO A 28 4.46 -9.33 11.49
C PRO A 28 3.28 -8.97 10.56
N PRO A 29 2.67 -7.80 10.74
CA PRO A 29 1.63 -7.31 9.84
C PRO A 29 2.12 -7.19 8.41
N ALA A 30 1.41 -7.78 7.44
CA ALA A 30 1.66 -7.44 6.05
C ALA A 30 1.11 -6.03 5.78
N GLN A 31 1.89 -5.21 5.10
CA GLN A 31 1.48 -3.85 4.78
C GLN A 31 0.59 -3.87 3.52
N GLY A 32 -0.68 -3.50 3.65
CA GLY A 32 -1.65 -3.52 2.55
C GLY A 32 -1.38 -2.54 1.41
N GLY A 33 -0.44 -1.61 1.56
CA GLY A 33 -0.05 -0.65 0.51
C GLY A 33 0.67 -1.26 -0.69
N PHE A 34 1.19 -2.49 -0.56
CA PHE A 34 1.84 -3.20 -1.66
C PHE A 34 1.67 -4.71 -1.50
N LEU A 35 1.05 -5.34 -2.50
CA LEU A 35 0.96 -6.78 -2.67
C LEU A 35 1.11 -7.09 -4.16
N ALA A 36 1.99 -8.02 -4.52
CA ALA A 36 2.02 -8.59 -5.87
C ALA A 36 1.71 -10.08 -5.75
N LEU A 37 0.58 -10.50 -6.29
CA LEU A 37 0.08 -11.87 -6.17
C LEU A 37 0.05 -12.54 -7.53
N ARG A 38 0.39 -13.82 -7.58
CA ARG A 38 0.11 -14.64 -8.76
C ARG A 38 -1.40 -14.94 -8.82
N PRO A 39 -2.10 -14.62 -9.92
CA PRO A 39 -3.52 -14.91 -10.04
C PRO A 39 -3.79 -16.42 -9.96
N SER A 40 -4.72 -16.81 -9.08
CA SER A 40 -5.14 -18.21 -8.93
C SER A 40 -6.59 -18.26 -8.45
N ALA A 41 -7.47 -18.87 -9.25
CA ALA A 41 -8.87 -19.08 -8.87
C ALA A 41 -9.01 -19.94 -7.62
N ALA A 42 -8.13 -20.94 -7.46
CA ALA A 42 -8.07 -21.78 -6.27
C ALA A 42 -7.68 -20.96 -5.03
N ALA A 43 -6.65 -20.12 -5.12
CA ALA A 43 -6.23 -19.28 -4.00
C ALA A 43 -7.30 -18.25 -3.62
N PHE A 44 -7.98 -17.66 -4.62
CA PHE A 44 -9.10 -16.77 -4.38
C PHE A 44 -10.25 -17.48 -3.67
N ALA A 45 -10.67 -18.65 -4.14
CA ALA A 45 -11.75 -19.42 -3.51
C ALA A 45 -11.40 -19.81 -2.06
N ALA A 46 -10.15 -20.19 -1.80
CA ALA A 46 -9.66 -20.53 -0.47
C ALA A 46 -9.62 -19.32 0.47
N LEU A 47 -9.14 -18.16 0.00
CA LEU A 47 -9.22 -16.90 0.76
C LEU A 47 -10.67 -16.54 1.10
N CYS A 48 -11.60 -16.67 0.14
CA CYS A 48 -13.02 -16.46 0.41
C CYS A 48 -13.58 -17.45 1.45
N ALA A 49 -13.14 -18.70 1.43
CA ALA A 49 -13.55 -19.69 2.43
C ALA A 49 -13.07 -19.32 3.84
N VAL A 50 -11.83 -18.84 3.99
CA VAL A 50 -11.31 -18.32 5.26
C VAL A 50 -12.18 -17.17 5.78
N VAL A 51 -12.45 -16.18 4.93
CA VAL A 51 -13.26 -15.01 5.31
C VAL A 51 -14.68 -15.41 5.70
N ARG A 52 -15.32 -16.32 4.94
CA ARG A 52 -16.67 -16.82 5.24
C ARG A 52 -16.72 -17.67 6.51
N GLY A 53 -15.65 -18.40 6.83
CA GLY A 53 -15.52 -19.15 8.07
C GLY A 53 -15.48 -18.26 9.31
N GLY A 54 -14.97 -17.03 9.18
CA GLY A 54 -15.10 -15.98 10.20
C GLY A 54 -14.35 -16.24 11.51
N ASP A 55 -13.44 -17.21 11.56
CA ASP A 55 -12.67 -17.57 12.77
C ASP A 55 -11.54 -16.57 13.05
N PHE A 56 -11.90 -15.31 13.31
CA PHE A 56 -10.99 -14.30 13.82
C PHE A 56 -11.19 -14.12 15.32
N ARG A 57 -10.15 -14.44 16.10
CA ARG A 57 -10.21 -14.43 17.57
C ARG A 57 -9.50 -13.21 18.11
N LYS A 58 -10.19 -12.41 18.92
CA LYS A 58 -9.60 -11.22 19.56
C LYS A 58 -8.36 -11.62 20.37
N GLY A 59 -7.23 -10.98 20.08
CA GLY A 59 -5.94 -11.27 20.73
C GLY A 59 -5.22 -12.52 20.25
N GLN A 60 -5.83 -13.36 19.41
CA GLN A 60 -5.19 -14.57 18.85
C GLN A 60 -5.13 -14.60 17.32
N GLY A 61 -5.80 -13.68 16.64
CA GLY A 61 -5.80 -13.57 15.19
C GLY A 61 -6.63 -14.67 14.51
N TRP A 62 -6.32 -14.93 13.24
CA TRP A 62 -7.02 -15.92 12.42
C TRP A 62 -6.78 -17.35 12.91
N ALA A 63 -7.84 -18.09 13.17
CA ALA A 63 -7.85 -19.46 13.68
C ALA A 63 -7.00 -19.69 14.94
N GLY A 64 -6.77 -18.64 15.75
CA GLY A 64 -5.88 -18.70 16.92
C GLY A 64 -4.40 -18.86 16.57
N SER A 65 -4.00 -18.55 15.33
CA SER A 65 -2.63 -18.78 14.81
C SER A 65 -1.57 -17.80 15.31
N LEU A 66 -1.99 -16.75 16.05
CA LEU A 66 -1.21 -15.55 16.37
C LEU A 66 -0.82 -14.70 15.15
N ILE A 67 -1.50 -14.89 14.00
CA ILE A 67 -1.38 -14.01 12.83
C ILE A 67 -2.61 -13.12 12.71
N GLY A 68 -2.41 -11.81 12.69
CA GLY A 68 -3.48 -10.81 12.73
C GLY A 68 -3.96 -10.31 14.10
N PRO A 69 -3.35 -10.57 15.27
CA PRO A 69 -3.83 -10.02 16.55
C PRO A 69 -3.39 -8.54 16.74
N TYR A 70 -3.51 -7.72 15.68
CA TYR A 70 -3.14 -6.31 15.65
C TYR A 70 -4.21 -5.48 14.95
N TRP A 71 -4.11 -4.16 15.08
CA TRP A 71 -4.99 -3.24 14.37
C TRP A 71 -4.93 -3.50 12.86
N GLY A 72 -6.10 -3.69 12.23
CA GLY A 72 -6.19 -4.04 10.81
C GLY A 72 -6.02 -5.52 10.48
N GLY A 73 -5.76 -6.41 11.46
CA GLY A 73 -5.55 -7.84 11.22
C GLY A 73 -6.75 -8.60 10.63
N MET A 74 -7.97 -8.09 10.79
CA MET A 74 -9.17 -8.61 10.11
C MET A 74 -9.22 -8.26 8.61
N THR A 75 -8.33 -7.39 8.14
CA THR A 75 -8.23 -6.98 6.73
C THR A 75 -7.14 -7.80 6.01
N ILE A 76 -6.79 -7.40 4.79
CA ILE A 76 -5.67 -7.99 4.03
C ILE A 76 -4.37 -8.04 4.84
N GLN A 77 -4.16 -7.13 5.80
CA GLN A 77 -2.92 -7.07 6.58
C GLN A 77 -2.67 -8.31 7.44
N GLY A 78 -3.73 -8.95 7.95
CA GLY A 78 -3.64 -10.21 8.68
C GLY A 78 -4.10 -11.42 7.86
N LEU A 79 -5.08 -11.23 6.97
CA LEU A 79 -5.62 -12.32 6.14
C LEU A 79 -4.60 -12.90 5.15
N VAL A 80 -3.88 -12.03 4.43
CA VAL A 80 -2.89 -12.46 3.44
C VAL A 80 -1.73 -13.25 4.08
N PRO A 81 -1.06 -12.75 5.14
CA PRO A 81 -0.03 -13.53 5.80
C PRO A 81 -0.60 -14.80 6.46
N TYR A 82 -1.82 -14.77 7.01
CA TYR A 82 -2.44 -15.99 7.53
C TYR A 82 -2.60 -17.06 6.43
N TYR A 83 -3.15 -16.69 5.28
CA TYR A 83 -3.35 -17.63 4.19
C TYR A 83 -2.02 -18.19 3.65
N TYR A 84 -1.09 -17.32 3.26
CA TYR A 84 0.15 -17.74 2.60
C TYR A 84 1.22 -18.32 3.55
N LEU A 85 1.17 -18.03 4.86
CA LEU A 85 2.13 -18.56 5.83
C LEU A 85 1.58 -19.74 6.64
N ARG A 86 0.25 -19.96 6.69
CA ARG A 86 -0.36 -21.02 7.51
C ARG A 86 -1.29 -21.96 6.75
N VAL A 87 -2.19 -21.45 5.92
CA VAL A 87 -3.23 -22.25 5.25
C VAL A 87 -2.69 -22.97 4.01
N GLU A 88 -1.85 -22.28 3.22
CA GLU A 88 -1.21 -22.83 2.03
C GLU A 88 0.31 -23.01 2.25
N PRO A 89 0.78 -23.85 3.19
CA PRO A 89 2.20 -24.00 3.48
C PRO A 89 2.94 -24.89 2.46
N THR A 90 2.35 -25.19 1.30
CA THR A 90 2.82 -26.19 0.32
C THR A 90 4.08 -25.76 -0.47
N GLY A 91 4.99 -24.98 0.11
CA GLY A 91 6.22 -24.53 -0.55
C GLY A 91 6.03 -23.39 -1.55
N ARG A 92 4.87 -22.72 -1.55
CA ARG A 92 4.60 -21.52 -2.35
C ARG A 92 5.30 -20.32 -1.69
N ALA A 93 6.37 -19.81 -2.30
CA ALA A 93 7.22 -18.79 -1.70
C ALA A 93 6.48 -17.44 -1.59
N ALA A 94 6.00 -17.09 -0.39
CA ALA A 94 5.77 -15.71 -0.02
C ALA A 94 7.13 -15.06 0.27
N ARG A 95 7.44 -13.96 -0.43
CA ARG A 95 8.72 -13.28 -0.31
C ARG A 95 8.50 -11.82 0.06
N GLU A 96 9.14 -11.42 1.15
CA GLU A 96 9.22 -10.01 1.50
C GLU A 96 10.15 -9.26 0.54
N VAL A 97 9.77 -8.04 0.17
CA VAL A 97 10.59 -7.09 -0.57
C VAL A 97 10.88 -5.84 0.26
N ASP A 98 11.87 -5.04 -0.14
CA ASP A 98 12.24 -3.84 0.60
C ASP A 98 11.08 -2.83 0.65
N ARG A 99 10.52 -2.64 1.85
CA ARG A 99 9.42 -1.69 2.07
C ARG A 99 9.77 -0.24 1.77
N CYS A 100 11.02 0.17 1.93
CA CYS A 100 11.41 1.56 1.64
C CYS A 100 11.52 1.81 0.13
N ILE A 101 11.58 0.76 -0.70
CA ILE A 101 11.56 0.85 -2.17
C ILE A 101 10.13 0.64 -2.71
N TYR A 102 9.47 -0.43 -2.28
CA TYR A 102 8.20 -0.89 -2.88
C TYR A 102 6.95 -0.47 -2.09
N ASN A 103 7.09 0.11 -0.91
CA ASN A 103 5.96 0.51 -0.08
C ASN A 103 6.32 1.63 0.90
N ASN A 104 7.00 2.67 0.39
CA ASN A 104 7.62 3.67 1.26
C ASN A 104 6.54 4.52 1.93
N MET A 105 6.48 4.47 3.26
CA MET A 105 5.57 5.27 4.08
C MET A 105 6.22 6.51 4.69
N ALA A 106 7.56 6.65 4.64
CA ALA A 106 8.34 7.69 5.33
C ALA A 106 8.15 7.73 6.87
N ASP A 107 7.77 6.61 7.47
CA ASP A 107 7.42 6.47 8.88
C ASP A 107 8.62 6.27 9.81
N ASN A 108 9.75 5.79 9.29
CA ASN A 108 10.98 5.58 10.05
C ASN A 108 12.21 6.23 9.37
N ALA A 109 13.32 6.35 10.10
CA ALA A 109 14.53 7.01 9.63
C ALA A 109 15.12 6.38 8.35
N ARG A 110 15.11 5.04 8.24
CA ARG A 110 15.61 4.32 7.07
C ARG A 110 14.80 4.69 5.82
N CYS A 111 13.47 4.61 5.89
CA CYS A 111 12.63 4.92 4.73
C CYS A 111 12.61 6.42 4.39
N ARG A 112 12.80 7.31 5.38
CA ARG A 112 13.00 8.75 5.14
C ARG A 112 14.31 9.08 4.44
N ALA A 113 15.34 8.28 4.66
CA ALA A 113 16.66 8.45 4.04
C ALA A 113 16.76 7.86 2.63
N THR A 114 15.76 7.09 2.18
CA THR A 114 15.76 6.49 0.84
C THR A 114 15.73 7.59 -0.24
N PRO A 115 16.68 7.61 -1.19
CA PRO A 115 16.66 8.55 -2.28
C PRO A 115 15.37 8.48 -3.08
N LEU A 116 14.78 9.63 -3.43
CA LEU A 116 13.53 9.70 -4.18
C LEU A 116 13.55 8.90 -5.49
N ALA A 117 14.72 8.80 -6.14
CA ALA A 117 14.90 8.07 -7.39
C ALA A 117 14.80 6.54 -7.22
N ASP A 118 15.06 6.03 -6.03
CA ASP A 118 15.05 4.59 -5.73
C ASP A 118 13.67 4.11 -5.24
N ILE A 119 12.76 5.03 -4.91
CA ILE A 119 11.41 4.70 -4.46
C ILE A 119 10.53 4.34 -5.66
N ALA A 120 10.20 3.06 -5.78
CA ALA A 120 9.33 2.53 -6.83
C ALA A 120 7.83 2.76 -6.54
N ASN A 121 7.43 2.67 -5.26
CA ASN A 121 6.05 2.88 -4.84
C ASN A 121 5.95 3.52 -3.46
N VAL A 122 4.93 4.37 -3.30
CA VAL A 122 4.71 5.22 -2.13
C VAL A 122 3.36 4.88 -1.54
N HIS A 123 3.32 4.65 -0.24
CA HIS A 123 2.07 4.45 0.49
C HIS A 123 1.83 5.64 1.42
N PHE A 124 0.93 6.52 0.97
CA PHE A 124 0.55 7.73 1.70
C PHE A 124 -0.24 7.39 2.98
N THR A 125 0.49 7.09 4.06
CA THR A 125 -0.02 6.93 5.43
C THR A 125 0.41 8.14 6.27
N VAL A 126 1.63 8.16 6.81
CA VAL A 126 2.13 9.27 7.65
C VAL A 126 2.30 10.57 6.86
N CYS A 127 2.60 10.47 5.56
CA CYS A 127 2.62 11.63 4.68
C CYS A 127 1.22 12.16 4.33
N HIS A 128 0.14 11.59 4.87
CA HIS A 128 -1.26 11.87 4.52
C HIS A 128 -1.58 11.78 3.02
N LYS A 129 -2.87 11.70 2.71
CA LYS A 129 -3.30 11.59 1.32
C LYS A 129 -3.08 12.92 0.57
N PRO A 130 -2.58 12.91 -0.67
CA PRO A 130 -2.40 14.14 -1.47
C PRO A 130 -3.67 14.97 -1.65
N TRP A 131 -4.83 14.29 -1.72
CA TRP A 131 -6.14 14.93 -1.84
C TRP A 131 -6.68 15.53 -0.54
N ILE A 132 -5.95 15.47 0.57
CA ILE A 132 -6.26 16.30 1.75
C ILE A 132 -5.65 17.71 1.59
N CYS A 133 -4.81 17.94 0.57
CA CYS A 133 -4.21 19.24 0.27
C CYS A 133 -3.54 19.84 1.52
N LEU A 134 -2.67 19.06 2.16
CA LEU A 134 -1.80 19.55 3.23
C LEU A 134 -0.46 19.96 2.62
N ALA A 135 0.07 21.11 3.03
CA ALA A 135 1.47 21.40 2.73
C ALA A 135 2.33 20.80 3.83
N HIS A 136 2.98 19.68 3.49
CA HIS A 136 3.94 19.01 4.34
C HIS A 136 5.23 19.83 4.38
N HIS A 137 5.55 20.37 5.55
CA HIS A 137 6.78 21.15 5.77
C HIS A 137 7.75 20.45 6.73
N GLU A 138 7.26 19.52 7.56
CA GLU A 138 8.07 18.88 8.62
C GLU A 138 8.92 17.69 8.13
N TYR A 139 8.60 17.10 6.97
CA TYR A 139 9.36 15.98 6.41
C TYR A 139 9.70 16.24 4.95
N ASP A 140 10.99 16.44 4.65
CA ASP A 140 11.50 16.71 3.28
C ASP A 140 10.99 15.66 2.29
N LEU A 141 11.11 14.37 2.65
CA LEU A 141 10.66 13.29 1.77
C LEU A 141 9.14 13.38 1.50
N CYS A 142 8.29 13.57 2.52
CA CYS A 142 6.84 13.68 2.28
C CYS A 142 6.51 14.85 1.34
N SER A 143 7.18 15.99 1.48
CA SER A 143 6.99 17.12 0.58
C SER A 143 7.33 16.75 -0.87
N ARG A 144 8.50 16.13 -1.08
CA ARG A 144 8.96 15.69 -2.41
C ARG A 144 8.09 14.59 -3.02
N LEU A 145 7.56 13.68 -2.21
CA LEU A 145 6.61 12.65 -2.64
C LEU A 145 5.29 13.27 -3.11
N HIS A 146 4.79 14.29 -2.40
CA HIS A 146 3.63 15.06 -2.83
C HIS A 146 3.92 15.82 -4.13
N ASP A 147 5.08 16.47 -4.27
CA ASP A 147 5.47 17.13 -5.52
C ASP A 147 5.44 16.14 -6.70
N ARG A 148 5.95 14.92 -6.49
CA ARG A 148 5.92 13.88 -7.51
C ARG A 148 4.49 13.45 -7.85
N TRP A 149 3.63 13.28 -6.86
CA TRP A 149 2.21 12.96 -7.07
C TRP A 149 1.51 14.03 -7.92
N PHE A 150 1.69 15.31 -7.58
CA PHE A 150 1.08 16.42 -8.32
C PHE A 150 1.67 16.59 -9.73
N ALA A 151 2.96 16.31 -9.90
CA ALA A 151 3.59 16.28 -11.22
C ALA A 151 3.05 15.14 -12.10
N LEU A 152 2.83 13.95 -11.53
CA LEU A 152 2.23 12.81 -12.23
C LEU A 152 0.80 13.12 -12.67
N ARG A 153 0.00 13.70 -11.76
CA ARG A 153 -1.36 14.17 -12.07
C ARG A 153 -1.36 15.18 -13.22
N ALA A 154 -0.55 16.24 -13.13
CA ALA A 154 -0.51 17.27 -14.15
C ALA A 154 -0.07 16.71 -15.52
N ARG A 155 0.82 15.70 -15.52
CA ARG A 155 1.19 14.98 -16.74
C ARG A 155 0.03 14.16 -17.32
N LEU A 156 -0.76 13.50 -16.48
CA LEU A 156 -1.96 12.79 -16.92
C LEU A 156 -2.99 13.75 -17.52
N GLU A 157 -3.31 14.85 -16.84
CA GLU A 157 -4.28 15.86 -17.32
C GLU A 157 -3.86 16.43 -18.68
N ARG A 158 -2.58 16.77 -18.86
CA ARG A 158 -2.06 17.20 -20.18
C ARG A 158 -2.22 16.14 -21.26
N ARG A 159 -1.95 14.86 -20.95
CA ARG A 159 -2.13 13.75 -21.91
C ARG A 159 -3.58 13.54 -22.31
N LEU A 160 -4.52 13.89 -21.43
CA LEU A 160 -5.95 13.81 -21.67
C LEU A 160 -6.54 15.08 -22.30
N GLY A 161 -5.72 16.11 -22.58
CA GLY A 161 -6.20 17.39 -23.11
C GLY A 161 -7.04 18.20 -22.11
N LEU A 162 -6.96 17.88 -20.82
CA LEU A 162 -7.71 18.57 -19.77
C LEU A 162 -7.08 19.92 -19.44
N PRO A 163 -7.88 20.92 -19.04
CA PRO A 163 -7.36 22.20 -18.60
C PRO A 163 -6.46 22.03 -17.36
N PRO A 164 -5.48 22.93 -17.17
CA PRO A 164 -4.66 22.92 -15.96
C PRO A 164 -5.55 22.98 -14.71
N PRO A 165 -5.28 22.15 -13.68
CA PRO A 165 -6.13 22.13 -12.51
C PRO A 165 -5.92 23.41 -11.69
N PRO A 166 -6.94 23.82 -10.90
CA PRO A 166 -6.86 25.04 -10.11
C PRO A 166 -5.72 25.00 -9.10
N ARG A 167 -5.17 26.17 -8.80
CA ARG A 167 -4.04 26.36 -7.89
C ARG A 167 -4.40 27.42 -6.85
N GLY A 168 -4.75 26.98 -5.64
CA GLY A 168 -4.88 27.88 -4.50
C GLY A 168 -3.58 28.63 -4.23
N PRO A 169 -3.60 29.85 -3.66
CA PRO A 169 -2.40 30.67 -3.47
C PRO A 169 -1.25 29.94 -2.77
N ARG A 170 -1.56 29.10 -1.77
CA ARG A 170 -0.58 28.28 -1.05
C ARG A 170 0.09 27.23 -1.94
N PHE A 171 -0.67 26.59 -2.81
CA PHE A 171 -0.20 25.48 -3.65
C PHE A 171 0.44 25.97 -4.95
N ALA A 172 0.05 27.15 -5.43
CA ALA A 172 0.71 27.84 -6.53
C ALA A 172 2.21 28.05 -6.23
N LYS A 173 2.56 28.47 -5.01
CA LYS A 173 3.95 28.62 -4.55
C LYS A 173 4.73 27.30 -4.52
N LEU A 174 4.04 26.18 -4.33
CA LEU A 174 4.62 24.84 -4.30
C LEU A 174 4.64 24.17 -5.70
N GLY A 175 4.13 24.84 -6.74
CA GLY A 175 3.95 24.22 -8.06
C GLY A 175 2.93 23.07 -8.10
N ARG A 176 2.10 22.92 -7.05
CA ARG A 176 1.12 21.83 -6.92
C ARG A 176 -0.23 22.27 -7.48
N GLY A 177 -0.65 21.69 -8.60
CA GLY A 177 -1.99 21.89 -9.19
C GLY A 177 -3.04 20.93 -8.63
N GLY A 178 -4.31 21.31 -8.60
CA GLY A 178 -5.39 20.41 -8.17
C GLY A 178 -5.80 20.53 -6.70
N CYS A 179 -5.26 21.52 -6.01
CA CYS A 179 -5.70 21.94 -4.68
C CYS A 179 -6.12 23.40 -4.75
N ALA A 180 -7.42 23.68 -4.60
CA ALA A 180 -7.97 25.04 -4.55
C ALA A 180 -7.73 25.72 -3.19
N HIS A 181 -7.77 24.94 -2.11
CA HIS A 181 -7.44 25.37 -0.74
C HIS A 181 -6.94 24.18 0.09
N GLY A 182 -6.59 24.41 1.35
CA GLY A 182 -6.17 23.34 2.25
C GLY A 182 -7.34 22.50 2.76
N GLY A 183 -7.09 21.25 3.10
CA GLY A 183 -8.05 20.33 3.71
C GLY A 183 -8.81 19.44 2.73
N PRO A 184 -9.63 18.49 3.25
CA PRO A 184 -10.27 17.44 2.45
C PRO A 184 -11.17 17.93 1.32
N LYS A 185 -11.73 19.14 1.44
CA LYS A 185 -12.60 19.75 0.42
C LYS A 185 -11.83 20.57 -0.62
N GLY A 186 -10.53 20.74 -0.44
CA GLY A 186 -9.71 21.57 -1.31
C GLY A 186 -9.25 20.87 -2.58
N TYR A 187 -9.31 19.54 -2.61
CA TYR A 187 -8.88 18.75 -3.75
C TYR A 187 -9.92 18.77 -4.85
N VAL A 188 -9.48 19.12 -6.06
CA VAL A 188 -10.31 19.08 -7.26
C VAL A 188 -10.00 17.78 -8.00
N PRO A 189 -10.93 16.81 -8.13
CA PRO A 189 -10.69 15.56 -8.82
C PRO A 189 -10.28 15.75 -10.29
N VAL A 190 -9.62 14.74 -10.86
CA VAL A 190 -9.36 14.70 -12.31
C VAL A 190 -10.68 14.40 -13.00
N ALA A 191 -11.13 15.27 -13.90
CA ALA A 191 -12.36 15.08 -14.66
C ALA A 191 -12.11 14.08 -15.80
N ILE A 192 -12.09 12.79 -15.48
CA ILE A 192 -12.10 11.73 -16.47
C ILE A 192 -13.56 11.61 -16.91
N ALA A 193 -13.85 11.84 -18.20
CA ALA A 193 -15.18 11.55 -18.73
C ALA A 193 -15.45 10.04 -18.53
N ASP A 194 -16.67 9.67 -18.15
CA ASP A 194 -17.06 8.27 -18.04
C ASP A 194 -16.79 7.60 -19.39
N ALA A 195 -15.82 6.68 -19.39
CA ALA A 195 -15.34 5.95 -20.57
C ALA A 195 -16.27 4.78 -20.91
#